data_AF-A0A6J4ILY7-F1
#
_entry.id   AF-A0A6J4ILY7-F1
#
_cell.length_a   1.000
_cell.length_b   1.000
_cell.length_c   1.000
_cell.angle_alpha   90.00
_cell.angle_beta   90.00
_cell.angle_gamma   90.00
#
_symmetry.space_group_name_H-M   'P 1'
#
loop_
_entity.id
_entity.type
_entity.pdbx_description
1 polymer ?
#
loop_
_entity_poly.entity_id
_entity_poly.type
_entity_poly.pdbx_seq_one_letter_code
_entity_poly.pdbx_strand_id
1 'polypeptide(L)'
;DLVCRLRRRWGRSVPLIGSGGIHEPEDALRLLDAGADLVQADTGLVYSGPGLFKRINDGLLFATCAGDAAAAAGGTSEEAAPPAPRPAEMTWLWTALLGAGMLFGSLLALVIAATRVVLPYDEQFVGMSREQLAALNPRLLPFMAHDRITLAGTMVATGVLYLALSLSGVRRGLHWARQSVFVSAFTGFGSFFLFLGYGYLDPFHAFVSASLLQLLLLGAHSRLGTYRPDTPPLLREDRAWRLSQWGQLLLVLHHVALLAAGLVISWVGITHVLVREDLSFLGTTAEALRAANPRLVPLIAHDRATLGGMLLSSGLAFLLPTLWGFRRGASWLWWAFLIGGLSAYAAAIGVHLVVGYTDGHHLLPAFGGLGLFLLGLGLSRPHLCGAAAATGEAAGAPGPRPLTGE
;
A
#
# COMPACT_ATOMS: atom_id res chain seq x y z
N ASP A 1 23.58 33.77 -8.84
CA ASP A 1 24.15 35.14 -9.01
C ASP A 1 23.16 36.28 -8.98
N LEU A 2 22.22 36.38 -9.93
CA LEU A 2 21.26 37.49 -9.98
C LEU A 2 20.46 37.60 -8.67
N VAL A 3 19.93 36.48 -8.17
CA VAL A 3 19.20 36.41 -6.89
C VAL A 3 20.04 36.97 -5.74
N CYS A 4 21.29 36.53 -5.60
CA CYS A 4 22.20 37.04 -4.55
C CYS A 4 22.38 38.56 -4.64
N ARG A 5 22.56 39.11 -5.85
CA ARG A 5 22.73 40.56 -6.05
C ARG A 5 21.48 41.34 -5.65
N LEU A 6 20.30 40.87 -6.05
CA LEU A 6 19.03 41.50 -5.70
C LEU A 6 18.77 41.42 -4.19
N ARG A 7 19.04 40.27 -3.56
CA ARG A 7 18.90 40.12 -2.10
C ARG A 7 19.83 41.04 -1.33
N ARG A 8 21.09 41.19 -1.76
CA ARG A 8 22.03 42.16 -1.14
C ARG A 8 21.57 43.60 -1.30
N ARG A 9 20.96 43.96 -2.44
CA ARG A 9 20.52 45.33 -2.72
C ARG A 9 19.28 45.73 -1.92
N TRP A 10 18.30 44.84 -1.78
CA TRP A 10 17.00 45.17 -1.19
C TRP A 10 16.77 44.56 0.20
N GLY A 11 17.70 43.78 0.73
CA GLY A 11 17.53 43.07 2.00
C GLY A 11 16.27 42.21 1.98
N ARG A 12 15.62 42.02 3.13
CA ARG A 12 14.34 41.27 3.24
C ARG A 12 13.09 42.13 3.02
N SER A 13 13.25 43.40 2.61
CA SER A 13 12.12 44.31 2.40
C SER A 13 11.29 43.99 1.15
N VAL A 14 11.89 43.29 0.18
CA VAL A 14 11.24 42.90 -1.08
C VAL A 14 11.20 41.36 -1.17
N PRO A 15 10.02 40.76 -1.37
CA PRO A 15 9.90 39.34 -1.69
C PRO A 15 10.57 39.01 -3.03
N LEU A 16 11.44 37.99 -3.05
CA LEU A 16 12.11 37.52 -4.25
C LEU A 16 11.58 36.13 -4.64
N ILE A 17 11.07 36.02 -5.86
CA ILE A 17 10.66 34.74 -6.45
C ILE A 17 11.73 34.32 -7.47
N GLY A 18 12.44 33.22 -7.18
CA GLY A 18 13.43 32.64 -8.07
C GLY A 18 12.76 31.77 -9.14
N SER A 19 13.13 31.97 -10.41
CA SER A 19 12.65 31.12 -11.52
C SER A 19 13.75 30.94 -12.58
N GLY A 20 13.60 29.87 -13.37
CA GLY A 20 14.50 29.53 -14.47
C GLY A 20 15.42 28.35 -14.18
N GLY A 21 15.34 27.31 -15.02
CA GLY A 21 16.29 26.18 -15.01
C GLY A 21 16.18 25.22 -13.82
N ILE A 22 15.00 25.13 -13.17
CA ILE A 22 14.78 24.22 -12.04
C ILE A 22 14.36 22.85 -12.60
N HIS A 23 15.29 21.90 -12.68
CA HIS A 23 15.03 20.55 -13.18
C HIS A 23 15.19 19.48 -12.09
N GLU A 24 15.97 19.76 -11.05
CA GLU A 24 16.19 18.86 -9.93
C GLU A 24 16.04 19.61 -8.59
N PRO A 25 15.84 18.89 -7.46
CA PRO A 25 15.70 19.53 -6.15
C PRO A 25 16.85 20.48 -5.78
N GLU A 26 18.09 20.16 -6.17
CA GLU A 26 19.23 21.03 -5.89
C GLU A 26 19.12 22.41 -6.54
N ASP A 27 18.54 22.52 -7.74
CA ASP A 27 18.41 23.80 -8.43
C ASP A 27 17.50 24.77 -7.65
N ALA A 28 16.40 24.24 -7.10
CA ALA A 28 15.50 25.00 -6.26
C ALA A 28 16.16 25.42 -4.95
N LEU A 29 16.86 24.50 -4.28
CA LEU A 29 17.56 24.79 -3.02
C LEU A 29 18.63 25.85 -3.21
N ARG A 30 19.39 25.82 -4.31
CA ARG A 30 20.38 26.86 -4.63
C ARG A 30 19.76 28.25 -4.79
N LEU A 31 18.55 28.35 -5.35
CA LEU A 31 17.85 29.64 -5.48
C LEU A 31 17.39 30.17 -4.10
N LEU A 32 16.90 29.27 -3.24
CA LEU A 32 16.54 29.61 -1.86
C LEU A 32 17.78 30.03 -1.05
N ASP A 33 18.88 29.28 -1.15
CA ASP A 33 20.17 29.61 -0.51
C ASP A 33 20.77 30.91 -1.03
N ALA A 34 20.56 31.22 -2.31
CA ALA A 34 20.94 32.50 -2.91
C ALA A 34 20.09 33.69 -2.38
N GLY A 35 19.03 33.41 -1.64
CA GLY A 35 18.17 34.38 -0.98
C GLY A 35 16.81 34.57 -1.64
N ALA A 36 16.32 33.67 -2.50
CA ALA A 36 14.91 33.70 -2.90
C ALA A 36 14.00 33.31 -1.73
N ASP A 37 12.82 33.92 -1.63
CA ASP A 37 11.79 33.55 -0.64
C ASP A 37 10.89 32.42 -1.17
N LEU A 38 10.68 32.40 -2.50
CA LEU A 38 9.89 31.39 -3.20
C LEU A 38 10.60 30.96 -4.48
N VAL A 39 10.27 29.76 -4.96
CA VAL A 39 10.76 29.24 -6.25
C VAL A 39 9.58 28.89 -7.15
N GLN A 40 9.71 29.21 -8.43
CA GLN A 40 8.75 28.88 -9.48
C GLN A 40 9.41 27.99 -10.53
N ALA A 41 8.95 26.74 -10.62
CA ALA A 41 9.35 25.79 -11.65
C ALA A 41 8.30 25.77 -12.78
N ASP A 42 8.78 25.79 -14.03
CA ASP A 42 7.95 25.70 -15.24
C ASP A 42 8.44 24.53 -16.11
N THR A 43 9.47 24.74 -16.92
CA THR A 43 10.05 23.72 -17.81
C THR A 43 10.46 22.43 -17.10
N GLY A 44 10.85 22.51 -15.82
CA GLY A 44 11.14 21.34 -14.99
C GLY A 44 9.99 20.34 -14.86
N LEU A 45 8.73 20.78 -14.90
CA LEU A 45 7.58 19.88 -14.84
C LEU A 45 7.47 18.96 -16.06
N VAL A 46 7.84 19.48 -17.23
CA VAL A 46 7.76 18.74 -18.49
C VAL A 46 8.82 17.63 -18.53
N TYR A 47 10.04 17.94 -18.09
CA TYR A 47 11.17 17.01 -18.19
C TYR A 47 11.34 16.09 -16.97
N SER A 48 11.09 16.59 -15.77
CA SER A 48 11.31 15.87 -14.51
C SER A 48 10.02 15.31 -13.91
N GLY A 49 8.88 15.63 -14.53
CA GLY A 49 7.55 15.16 -14.16
C GLY A 49 6.95 15.86 -12.93
N PRO A 50 5.67 15.57 -12.63
CA PRO A 50 4.93 16.22 -11.54
C PRO A 50 5.49 15.93 -10.14
N GLY A 51 6.32 14.87 -10.00
CA GLY A 51 7.00 14.52 -8.76
C GLY A 51 8.10 15.51 -8.32
N LEU A 52 8.52 16.43 -9.21
CA LEU A 52 9.59 17.40 -8.92
C LEU A 52 9.28 18.24 -7.67
N PHE A 53 8.07 18.77 -7.53
CA PHE A 53 7.68 19.59 -6.38
C PHE A 53 7.76 18.84 -5.06
N LYS A 54 7.30 17.59 -5.04
CA LYS A 54 7.42 16.74 -3.86
C LYS A 54 8.89 16.54 -3.48
N ARG A 55 9.76 16.28 -4.47
CA ARG A 55 11.20 16.09 -4.23
C ARG A 55 11.88 17.37 -3.73
N ILE A 56 11.51 18.55 -4.25
CA ILE A 56 11.98 19.86 -3.76
C ILE A 56 11.56 20.05 -2.30
N ASN A 57 10.29 19.81 -1.97
CA ASN A 57 9.77 19.94 -0.61
C ASN A 57 10.39 18.93 0.36
N ASP A 58 10.66 17.70 -0.07
CA ASP A 58 11.39 16.71 0.72
C ASP A 58 12.82 17.22 1.04
N GLY A 59 13.49 17.87 0.07
CA GLY A 59 14.80 18.54 0.24
C GLY A 59 14.75 19.69 1.23
N LEU A 60 13.78 20.59 1.08
CA LEU A 60 13.59 21.73 1.97
C LEU A 60 13.29 21.28 3.41
N LEU A 61 12.39 20.32 3.58
CA LEU A 61 12.04 19.78 4.91
C LEU A 61 13.27 19.18 5.61
N PHE A 62 14.11 18.45 4.87
CA PHE A 62 15.35 17.88 5.41
C PHE A 62 16.32 18.98 5.85
N ALA A 63 16.55 19.99 5.02
CA ALA A 63 17.43 21.11 5.34
C ALA A 63 16.96 21.89 6.58
N THR A 64 15.66 22.19 6.67
CA THR A 64 15.07 22.87 7.84
C THR A 64 15.23 22.03 9.11
N CYS A 65 14.90 20.74 9.06
CA CYS A 65 15.05 19.86 10.24
C CYS A 65 16.51 19.71 10.68
N ALA A 66 17.46 19.67 9.74
CA ALA A 66 18.89 19.65 10.05
C ALA A 66 19.35 20.95 10.70
N GLY A 67 18.86 22.10 10.23
CA GLY A 67 19.12 23.42 10.82
C GLY A 67 18.57 23.55 12.24
N ASP A 68 17.32 23.13 12.46
CA ASP A 68 16.69 23.13 13.79
C ASP A 68 17.46 22.27 14.79
N ALA A 69 17.93 21.09 14.35
CA ALA A 69 18.73 20.20 15.18
C ALA A 69 20.10 20.81 15.54
N ALA A 70 20.76 21.47 14.59
CA ALA A 70 22.03 22.16 14.84
C ALA A 70 21.86 23.36 15.79
N ALA A 71 20.78 24.13 15.64
CA ALA A 71 20.46 25.25 16.53
C ALA A 71 20.15 24.77 17.96
N ALA A 72 19.38 23.67 18.10
CA ALA A 72 19.08 23.07 19.39
C ALA A 72 20.34 22.52 20.10
N ALA A 73 21.31 21.97 19.35
CA ALA A 73 22.57 21.50 19.91
C ALA A 73 23.49 22.64 20.39
N GLY A 74 23.31 23.86 19.88
CA GLY A 74 24.08 25.05 20.27
C GLY A 74 23.41 25.93 21.34
N GLY A 75 22.15 25.68 21.70
CA GLY A 75 21.40 26.43 22.70
C GLY A 75 21.42 25.76 24.08
N THR A 76 21.49 26.55 25.16
CA THR A 76 21.47 26.07 26.56
C THR A 76 20.05 25.97 27.15
N SER A 77 19.00 25.88 26.33
CA SER A 77 17.63 25.92 26.83
C SER A 77 17.22 24.61 27.50
N GLU A 78 17.25 24.60 28.83
CA GLU A 78 16.66 23.58 29.73
C GLU A 78 15.13 23.66 29.78
N GLU A 79 14.45 23.86 28.65
CA GLU A 79 12.99 23.79 28.64
C GLU A 79 12.58 22.31 28.61
N ALA A 80 12.01 21.83 29.73
CA ALA A 80 11.65 20.43 29.90
C ALA A 80 10.71 19.98 28.79
N ALA A 81 11.21 19.09 27.92
CA ALA A 81 10.43 18.55 26.80
C ALA A 81 9.13 17.92 27.32
N PRO A 82 7.98 18.14 26.64
CA PRO A 82 6.73 17.52 27.04
C PRO A 82 6.86 16.00 27.08
N PRO A 83 6.14 15.32 27.99
CA PRO A 83 6.20 13.87 28.10
C PRO A 83 5.84 13.21 26.77
N ALA A 84 6.63 12.20 26.38
CA ALA A 84 6.39 11.47 25.14
C ALA A 84 4.97 10.86 25.14
N PRO A 85 4.22 10.95 24.03
CA PRO A 85 2.88 10.40 23.95
C PRO A 85 2.89 8.89 24.14
N ARG A 86 1.87 8.37 24.82
CA ARG A 86 1.74 6.92 25.05
C ARG A 86 1.45 6.19 23.74
N PRO A 87 1.93 4.94 23.54
CA PRO A 87 1.62 4.19 22.32
C PRO A 87 0.12 4.06 22.00
N ALA A 88 -0.73 3.96 23.02
CA ALA A 88 -2.19 3.89 22.85
C ALA A 88 -2.81 5.20 22.31
N GLU A 89 -2.14 6.34 22.45
CA GLU A 89 -2.55 7.62 21.89
C GLU A 89 -2.09 7.77 20.43
N MET A 90 -1.24 6.85 19.95
CA MET A 90 -0.58 6.92 18.66
C MET A 90 -1.24 5.98 17.65
N THR A 91 -1.53 6.54 16.48
CA THR A 91 -2.22 5.83 15.39
C THR A 91 -1.46 4.58 14.91
N TRP A 92 -0.13 4.58 14.98
CA TRP A 92 0.70 3.46 14.52
C TRP A 92 0.46 2.15 15.28
N LEU A 93 0.12 2.21 16.58
CA LEU A 93 -0.12 1.01 17.38
C LEU A 93 -1.37 0.30 16.88
N TRP A 94 -2.46 1.05 16.72
CA TRP A 94 -3.75 0.52 16.29
C TRP A 94 -3.71 0.01 14.85
N THR A 95 -3.02 0.71 13.95
CA THR A 95 -2.84 0.24 12.56
C THR A 95 -1.90 -0.97 12.49
N ALA A 96 -0.92 -1.09 13.40
CA ALA A 96 -0.09 -2.30 13.50
C ALA A 96 -0.90 -3.49 14.04
N LEU A 97 -1.74 -3.28 15.06
CA LEU A 97 -2.66 -4.30 15.57
C LEU A 97 -3.67 -4.72 14.50
N LEU A 98 -4.16 -3.79 13.68
CA LEU A 98 -5.00 -4.08 12.53
C LEU A 98 -4.26 -5.00 11.53
N GLY A 99 -3.01 -4.67 11.18
CA GLY A 99 -2.18 -5.52 10.31
C GLY A 99 -1.90 -6.91 10.90
N ALA A 100 -1.59 -6.99 12.20
CA ALA A 100 -1.42 -8.26 12.92
C ALA A 100 -2.72 -9.08 12.96
N GLY A 101 -3.86 -8.41 13.17
CA GLY A 101 -5.19 -9.03 13.12
C GLY A 101 -5.53 -9.58 11.75
N MET A 102 -5.17 -8.88 10.67
CA MET A 102 -5.29 -9.38 9.29
C MET A 102 -4.44 -10.64 9.07
N LEU A 103 -3.20 -10.68 9.57
CA LEU A 103 -2.36 -11.88 9.49
C LEU A 103 -2.95 -13.05 10.27
N PHE A 104 -3.42 -12.82 11.50
CA PHE A 104 -4.07 -13.85 12.29
C PHE A 104 -5.34 -14.38 11.62
N GLY A 105 -6.20 -13.49 11.13
CA GLY A 105 -7.39 -13.85 10.36
C GLY A 105 -7.06 -14.64 9.10
N SER A 106 -5.98 -14.27 8.39
CA SER A 106 -5.52 -14.99 7.20
C SER A 106 -5.02 -16.40 7.49
N LEU A 107 -4.32 -16.61 8.61
CA LEU A 107 -3.89 -17.93 9.04
C LEU A 107 -5.10 -18.83 9.35
N LEU A 108 -6.09 -18.29 10.05
CA LEU A 108 -7.32 -19.01 10.36
C LEU A 108 -8.12 -19.34 9.10
N ALA A 109 -8.27 -18.38 8.18
CA ALA A 109 -8.90 -18.60 6.88
C ALA A 109 -8.17 -19.68 6.07
N LEU A 110 -6.84 -19.68 6.06
CA LEU A 110 -6.02 -20.69 5.39
C LEU A 110 -6.22 -22.08 6.01
N VAL A 111 -6.24 -22.19 7.35
CA VAL A 111 -6.50 -23.46 8.05
C VAL A 111 -7.89 -23.99 7.72
N ILE A 112 -8.92 -23.13 7.75
CA ILE A 112 -10.30 -23.52 7.43
C ILE A 112 -10.39 -23.98 5.97
N ALA A 113 -9.81 -23.22 5.04
CA ALA A 113 -9.84 -23.53 3.61
C ALA A 113 -9.05 -24.79 3.24
N ALA A 114 -7.96 -25.10 3.97
CA ALA A 114 -7.17 -26.31 3.75
C ALA A 114 -7.78 -27.58 4.38
N THR A 115 -8.74 -27.45 5.31
CA THR A 115 -9.26 -28.58 6.08
C THR A 115 -10.74 -28.85 5.81
N ARG A 116 -11.61 -27.95 6.28
CA ARG A 116 -13.08 -28.14 6.25
C ARG A 116 -13.69 -27.60 4.97
N VAL A 117 -13.16 -26.49 4.46
CA VAL A 117 -13.73 -25.65 3.38
C VAL A 117 -15.07 -25.05 3.76
N VAL A 118 -16.04 -25.85 4.21
CA VAL A 118 -17.40 -25.48 4.57
C VAL A 118 -17.56 -25.64 6.09
N LEU A 119 -18.11 -24.62 6.76
CA LEU A 119 -18.30 -24.58 8.21
C LEU A 119 -19.72 -25.01 8.61
N PRO A 120 -19.97 -25.36 9.89
CA PRO A 120 -21.28 -25.87 10.30
C PRO A 120 -22.47 -24.93 10.00
N TYR A 121 -22.27 -23.62 10.07
CA TYR A 121 -23.31 -22.65 9.71
C TYR A 121 -23.53 -22.56 8.19
N ASP A 122 -22.53 -22.89 7.37
CA ASP A 122 -22.68 -23.00 5.92
C ASP A 122 -23.56 -24.21 5.57
N GLU A 123 -23.33 -25.34 6.23
CA GLU A 123 -24.15 -26.56 6.08
C GLU A 123 -25.60 -26.30 6.50
N GLN A 124 -25.81 -25.55 7.60
CA GLN A 124 -27.15 -25.13 8.04
C GLN A 124 -27.82 -24.20 7.03
N PHE A 125 -27.07 -23.27 6.45
CA PHE A 125 -27.59 -22.37 5.43
C PHE A 125 -28.00 -23.14 4.17
N VAL A 126 -27.12 -23.98 3.64
CA VAL A 126 -27.38 -24.74 2.41
C VAL A 126 -28.37 -25.89 2.65
N GLY A 127 -28.44 -26.43 3.86
CA GLY A 127 -29.25 -27.61 4.20
C GLY A 127 -28.65 -28.93 3.71
N MET A 128 -27.35 -28.96 3.45
CA MET A 128 -26.61 -30.14 3.00
C MET A 128 -25.32 -30.29 3.82
N SER A 129 -24.97 -31.51 4.21
CA SER A 129 -23.66 -31.80 4.81
C SER A 129 -22.54 -31.66 3.78
N ARG A 130 -21.32 -31.47 4.26
CA ARG A 130 -20.11 -31.47 3.42
C ARG A 130 -19.99 -32.72 2.54
N GLU A 131 -20.34 -33.90 3.04
CA GLU A 131 -20.31 -35.15 2.27
C GLU A 131 -21.35 -35.13 1.15
N GLN A 132 -22.55 -34.60 1.41
CA GLN A 132 -23.60 -34.44 0.41
C GLN A 132 -23.20 -33.43 -0.68
N LEU A 133 -22.52 -32.34 -0.31
CA LEU A 133 -21.97 -31.37 -1.26
C LEU A 133 -20.87 -31.98 -2.14
N ALA A 134 -19.97 -32.77 -1.53
CA ALA A 134 -18.94 -33.51 -2.27
C ALA A 134 -19.54 -34.55 -3.22
N ALA A 135 -20.63 -35.21 -2.82
CA ALA A 135 -21.36 -36.15 -3.67
C ALA A 135 -22.13 -35.46 -4.81
N LEU A 136 -22.63 -34.23 -4.58
CA LEU A 136 -23.30 -33.44 -5.61
C LEU A 136 -22.34 -33.08 -6.75
N ASN A 137 -21.15 -32.61 -6.40
CA ASN A 137 -20.08 -32.38 -7.37
C ASN A 137 -18.71 -32.50 -6.69
N PRO A 138 -17.85 -33.46 -7.09
CA PRO A 138 -16.56 -33.69 -6.43
C PRO A 138 -15.58 -32.53 -6.59
N ARG A 139 -15.80 -31.62 -7.55
CA ARG A 139 -14.98 -30.43 -7.79
C ARG A 139 -15.46 -29.17 -7.08
N LEU A 140 -16.64 -29.20 -6.45
CA LEU A 140 -17.22 -28.04 -5.78
C LEU A 140 -16.44 -27.60 -4.55
N LEU A 141 -16.08 -28.51 -3.65
CA LEU A 141 -15.29 -28.15 -2.46
C LEU A 141 -13.86 -27.70 -2.82
N PRO A 142 -13.13 -28.37 -3.75
CA PRO A 142 -11.87 -27.85 -4.25
C PRO A 142 -12.00 -26.46 -4.90
N PHE A 143 -13.09 -26.20 -5.63
CA PHE A 143 -13.40 -24.87 -6.14
C PHE A 143 -13.59 -23.87 -4.99
N MET A 144 -14.44 -24.11 -4.00
CA MET A 144 -14.57 -23.15 -2.89
C MET A 144 -13.24 -22.94 -2.11
N ALA A 145 -12.43 -24.00 -1.99
CA ALA A 145 -11.10 -23.91 -1.37
C ALA A 145 -10.14 -22.99 -2.16
N HIS A 146 -10.19 -23.01 -3.51
CA HIS A 146 -9.33 -22.17 -4.33
C HIS A 146 -9.60 -20.67 -4.11
N ASP A 147 -10.86 -20.27 -4.03
CA ASP A 147 -11.25 -18.88 -3.73
C ASP A 147 -10.79 -18.47 -2.33
N ARG A 148 -11.06 -19.31 -1.32
CA ARG A 148 -10.72 -19.00 0.08
C ARG A 148 -9.21 -18.95 0.35
N ILE A 149 -8.42 -19.82 -0.27
CA ILE A 149 -6.95 -19.79 -0.15
C ILE A 149 -6.37 -18.57 -0.87
N THR A 150 -6.91 -18.21 -2.05
CA THR A 150 -6.52 -17.00 -2.78
C THR A 150 -6.84 -15.73 -1.98
N LEU A 151 -8.03 -15.70 -1.34
CA LEU A 151 -8.44 -14.64 -0.42
C LEU A 151 -7.45 -14.54 0.76
N ALA A 152 -7.15 -15.67 1.42
CA ALA A 152 -6.22 -15.72 2.54
C ALA A 152 -4.82 -15.19 2.16
N GLY A 153 -4.30 -15.55 0.98
CA GLY A 153 -3.03 -15.01 0.47
C GLY A 153 -3.06 -13.48 0.29
N THR A 154 -4.16 -12.95 -0.21
CA THR A 154 -4.34 -11.49 -0.37
C THR A 154 -4.44 -10.78 0.98
N MET A 155 -5.07 -11.43 1.97
CA MET A 155 -5.09 -10.95 3.36
C MET A 155 -3.70 -10.96 3.99
N VAL A 156 -2.89 -12.00 3.78
CA VAL A 156 -1.48 -12.05 4.23
C VAL A 156 -0.72 -10.85 3.67
N ALA A 157 -0.81 -10.63 2.36
CA ALA A 157 -0.12 -9.54 1.69
C ALA A 157 -0.48 -8.17 2.29
N THR A 158 -1.77 -7.94 2.52
CA THR A 158 -2.28 -6.70 3.12
C THR A 158 -1.85 -6.55 4.59
N GLY A 159 -1.87 -7.64 5.36
CA GLY A 159 -1.42 -7.65 6.75
C GLY A 159 0.06 -7.33 6.90
N VAL A 160 0.92 -7.91 6.05
CA VAL A 160 2.36 -7.60 5.97
C VAL A 160 2.57 -6.11 5.67
N LEU A 161 1.83 -5.59 4.68
CA LEU A 161 1.90 -4.18 4.30
C LEU A 161 1.44 -3.24 5.40
N TYR A 162 0.31 -3.53 6.05
CA TYR A 162 -0.18 -2.71 7.16
C TYR A 162 0.82 -2.68 8.31
N LEU A 163 1.45 -3.82 8.65
CA LEU A 163 2.49 -3.85 9.66
C LEU A 163 3.71 -3.03 9.24
N ALA A 164 4.22 -3.21 8.02
CA ALA A 164 5.37 -2.46 7.54
C ALA A 164 5.11 -0.95 7.49
N LEU A 165 3.97 -0.55 6.92
CA LEU A 165 3.53 0.85 6.88
C LEU A 165 3.37 1.42 8.29
N SER A 166 2.81 0.65 9.22
CA SER A 166 2.60 1.10 10.60
C SER A 166 3.91 1.27 11.36
N LEU A 167 4.78 0.26 11.32
CA LEU A 167 6.03 0.21 12.10
C LEU A 167 7.11 1.12 11.53
N SER A 168 7.20 1.24 10.20
CA SER A 168 8.25 2.00 9.53
C SER A 168 7.79 3.37 9.03
N GLY A 169 6.49 3.56 8.78
CA GLY A 169 5.94 4.81 8.25
C GLY A 169 5.12 5.62 9.24
N VAL A 170 3.97 5.07 9.67
CA VAL A 170 3.02 5.75 10.57
C VAL A 170 3.69 6.10 11.90
N ARG A 171 4.49 5.19 12.45
CA ARG A 171 5.27 5.42 13.68
C ARG A 171 6.22 6.59 13.56
N ARG A 172 6.71 6.88 12.35
CA ARG A 172 7.58 8.02 12.05
C ARG A 172 6.81 9.30 11.70
N GLY A 173 5.47 9.29 11.76
CA GLY A 173 4.65 10.45 11.40
C GLY A 173 4.38 10.62 9.90
N LEU A 174 4.68 9.63 9.05
CA LEU A 174 4.41 9.73 7.63
C LEU A 174 2.90 9.70 7.34
N HIS A 175 2.35 10.86 6.98
CA HIS A 175 0.92 11.01 6.66
C HIS A 175 0.47 10.07 5.54
N TRP A 176 1.25 9.96 4.46
CA TRP A 176 0.90 9.09 3.33
C TRP A 176 0.80 7.62 3.74
N ALA A 177 1.64 7.14 4.67
CA ALA A 177 1.58 5.76 5.14
C ALA A 177 0.30 5.48 5.93
N ARG A 178 -0.14 6.44 6.76
CA ARG A 178 -1.43 6.39 7.46
C ARG A 178 -2.59 6.34 6.48
N GLN A 179 -2.57 7.19 5.46
CA GLN A 179 -3.60 7.21 4.42
C GLN A 179 -3.64 5.92 3.61
N SER A 180 -2.49 5.34 3.28
CA SER A 180 -2.43 4.03 2.61
C SER A 180 -3.14 2.94 3.39
N VAL A 181 -2.91 2.85 4.71
CA VAL A 181 -3.60 1.87 5.56
C VAL A 181 -5.09 2.16 5.61
N PHE A 182 -5.52 3.39 5.85
CA PHE A 182 -6.93 3.71 6.03
C PHE A 182 -7.74 3.61 4.75
N VAL A 183 -7.28 4.17 3.63
CA VAL A 183 -8.01 4.10 2.36
C VAL A 183 -8.19 2.64 1.94
N SER A 184 -7.15 1.82 2.09
CA SER A 184 -7.23 0.37 1.90
C SER A 184 -8.23 -0.28 2.86
N ALA A 185 -8.10 -0.05 4.17
CA ALA A 185 -8.91 -0.72 5.19
C ALA A 185 -10.39 -0.34 5.07
N PHE A 186 -10.71 0.94 4.92
CA PHE A 186 -12.09 1.39 4.71
C PHE A 186 -12.69 0.81 3.44
N THR A 187 -11.90 0.66 2.36
CA THR A 187 -12.37 -0.01 1.14
C THR A 187 -12.67 -1.49 1.40
N GLY A 188 -11.79 -2.19 2.12
CA GLY A 188 -12.01 -3.57 2.54
C GLY A 188 -13.27 -3.73 3.40
N PHE A 189 -13.48 -2.87 4.40
CA PHE A 189 -14.71 -2.86 5.19
C PHE A 189 -15.95 -2.51 4.38
N GLY A 190 -15.85 -1.57 3.44
CA GLY A 190 -16.95 -1.23 2.53
C GLY A 190 -17.37 -2.43 1.67
N SER A 191 -16.41 -3.28 1.29
CA SER A 191 -16.69 -4.48 0.49
C SER A 191 -17.52 -5.54 1.22
N PHE A 192 -17.55 -5.52 2.56
CA PHE A 192 -18.40 -6.39 3.37
C PHE A 192 -19.88 -6.29 3.00
N PHE A 193 -20.33 -5.12 2.51
CA PHE A 193 -21.74 -4.90 2.16
C PHE A 193 -22.12 -5.45 0.78
N LEU A 194 -21.15 -5.87 -0.05
CA LEU A 194 -21.42 -6.33 -1.42
C LEU A 194 -22.28 -7.60 -1.47
N PHE A 195 -22.10 -8.51 -0.51
CA PHE A 195 -22.80 -9.80 -0.49
C PHE A 195 -24.06 -9.82 0.38
N LEU A 196 -24.34 -8.75 1.13
CA LEU A 196 -25.50 -8.70 2.03
C LEU A 196 -26.83 -8.88 1.29
N GLY A 197 -26.89 -8.50 0.00
CA GLY A 197 -28.06 -8.67 -0.87
C GLY A 197 -28.37 -10.12 -1.27
N TYR A 198 -27.48 -11.08 -1.01
CA TYR A 198 -27.66 -12.50 -1.37
C TYR A 198 -28.28 -13.35 -0.26
N GLY A 199 -28.63 -12.74 0.88
CA GLY A 199 -29.31 -13.43 1.98
C GLY A 199 -28.42 -14.40 2.77
N TYR A 200 -27.11 -14.38 2.53
CA TYR A 200 -26.12 -15.12 3.29
C TYR A 200 -25.21 -14.13 4.05
N LEU A 201 -25.15 -14.30 5.37
CA LEU A 201 -24.27 -13.57 6.25
C LEU A 201 -23.35 -14.57 6.94
N ASP A 202 -22.05 -14.53 6.62
CA ASP A 202 -21.04 -15.30 7.31
C ASP A 202 -20.85 -14.72 8.73
N PRO A 203 -21.27 -15.42 9.80
CA PRO A 203 -21.19 -14.89 11.16
C PRO A 203 -19.74 -14.79 11.65
N PHE A 204 -18.87 -15.65 11.17
CA PHE A 204 -17.46 -15.66 11.57
C PHE A 204 -16.72 -14.48 10.92
N HIS A 205 -16.95 -14.25 9.63
CA HIS A 205 -16.45 -13.08 8.92
C HIS A 205 -17.00 -11.78 9.51
N ALA A 206 -18.29 -11.74 9.87
CA ALA A 206 -18.89 -10.58 10.54
C ALA A 206 -18.24 -10.29 11.90
N PHE A 207 -17.97 -11.33 12.70
CA PHE A 207 -17.29 -11.20 13.99
C PHE A 207 -15.85 -10.67 13.84
N VAL A 208 -15.07 -11.24 12.92
CA VAL A 208 -13.69 -10.78 12.64
C VAL A 208 -13.71 -9.35 12.14
N SER A 209 -14.62 -9.02 11.21
CA SER A 209 -14.77 -7.66 10.68
C SER A 209 -15.12 -6.67 11.79
N ALA A 210 -16.10 -6.97 12.64
CA ALA A 210 -16.47 -6.11 13.76
C ALA A 210 -15.29 -5.90 14.72
N SER A 211 -14.47 -6.93 14.96
CA SER A 211 -13.28 -6.85 15.81
C SER A 211 -12.20 -5.96 15.20
N LEU A 212 -11.90 -6.11 13.92
CA LEU A 212 -10.90 -5.31 13.21
C LEU A 212 -11.37 -3.86 12.99
N LEU A 213 -12.67 -3.64 12.82
CA LEU A 213 -13.26 -2.30 12.64
C LEU A 213 -12.98 -1.41 13.86
N GLN A 214 -13.03 -1.97 15.07
CA GLN A 214 -12.71 -1.25 16.29
C GLN A 214 -11.26 -0.73 16.27
N LEU A 215 -10.31 -1.56 15.83
CA LEU A 215 -8.90 -1.16 15.69
C LEU A 215 -8.74 -0.05 14.63
N LEU A 216 -9.47 -0.14 13.52
CA LEU A 216 -9.48 0.90 12.49
C LEU A 216 -9.99 2.24 13.04
N LEU A 217 -11.12 2.23 13.76
CA LEU A 217 -11.72 3.44 14.33
C LEU A 217 -10.84 4.07 15.41
N LEU A 218 -10.22 3.25 16.27
CA LEU A 218 -9.24 3.71 17.26
C LEU A 218 -8.01 4.32 16.58
N GLY A 219 -7.50 3.69 15.53
CA GLY A 219 -6.41 4.23 14.72
C GLY A 219 -6.77 5.57 14.08
N ALA A 220 -7.99 5.70 13.55
CA ALA A 220 -8.47 6.92 12.89
C ALA A 220 -8.56 8.11 13.85
N HIS A 221 -9.00 7.88 15.10
CA HIS A 221 -9.11 8.89 16.16
C HIS A 221 -7.78 9.19 16.87
N SER A 222 -6.79 8.32 16.75
CA SER A 222 -5.49 8.48 17.39
C SER A 222 -4.59 9.49 16.68
N ARG A 223 -3.63 10.04 17.41
CA ARG A 223 -2.73 11.08 16.92
C ARG A 223 -1.67 10.49 15.99
N LEU A 224 -1.34 11.24 14.93
CA LEU A 224 -0.17 11.00 14.10
C LEU A 224 1.00 11.83 14.65
N GLY A 225 2.18 11.22 14.79
CA GLY A 225 3.38 11.92 15.22
C GLY A 225 3.90 12.91 14.17
N THR A 226 4.81 13.79 14.59
CA THR A 226 5.48 14.73 13.67
C THR A 226 6.56 14.01 12.88
N TYR A 227 6.52 14.11 11.55
CA TYR A 227 7.56 13.56 10.70
C TYR A 227 8.82 14.41 10.73
N ARG A 228 9.96 13.77 11.01
CA ARG A 228 11.30 14.33 10.84
C ARG A 228 12.12 13.40 9.96
N PRO A 229 12.58 13.85 8.78
CA PRO A 229 13.39 13.00 7.90
C PRO A 229 14.76 12.74 8.53
N ASP A 230 15.16 11.48 8.58
CA ASP A 230 16.45 10.99 9.10
C ASP A 230 17.46 10.72 7.99
N THR A 231 16.98 10.61 6.75
CA THR A 231 17.77 10.21 5.58
C THR A 231 17.80 11.36 4.58
N PRO A 232 18.98 11.77 4.06
CA PRO A 232 19.04 12.85 3.09
C PRO A 232 18.31 12.45 1.79
N PRO A 233 17.44 13.31 1.26
CA PRO A 233 16.75 13.05 0.00
C PRO A 233 17.71 13.13 -1.18
N LEU A 234 17.31 12.52 -2.31
CA LEU A 234 18.08 12.59 -3.54
C LEU A 234 17.92 13.97 -4.19
N LEU A 235 18.98 14.78 -4.15
CA LEU A 235 18.98 16.13 -4.71
C LEU A 235 19.33 16.19 -6.21
N ARG A 236 20.15 15.25 -6.70
CA ARG A 236 20.49 15.08 -8.13
C ARG A 236 20.07 13.72 -8.64
N GLU A 237 19.60 13.65 -9.87
CA GLU A 237 19.16 12.38 -10.44
C GLU A 237 20.35 11.48 -10.78
N ASP A 238 20.31 10.25 -10.29
CA ASP A 238 21.29 9.21 -10.62
C ASP A 238 20.64 8.09 -11.46
N ARG A 239 21.49 7.20 -12.00
CA ARG A 239 21.03 6.05 -12.80
C ARG A 239 20.06 5.17 -12.02
N ALA A 240 20.25 5.02 -10.70
CA ALA A 240 19.40 4.20 -9.86
C ALA A 240 17.98 4.78 -9.80
N TRP A 241 17.84 6.09 -9.62
CA TRP A 241 16.55 6.79 -9.65
C TRP A 241 15.86 6.66 -11.01
N ARG A 242 16.58 6.85 -12.13
CA ARG A 242 15.99 6.70 -13.47
C ARG A 242 15.47 5.29 -13.73
N LEU A 243 16.22 4.27 -13.32
CA LEU A 243 15.74 2.87 -13.38
C LEU A 243 14.53 2.65 -12.47
N SER A 244 14.51 3.25 -11.29
CA SER A 244 13.38 3.12 -10.38
C SER A 244 12.11 3.78 -10.90
N GLN A 245 12.19 4.79 -11.78
CA GLN A 245 10.99 5.36 -12.41
C GLN A 245 10.28 4.33 -13.30
N TRP A 246 11.04 3.54 -14.06
CA TRP A 246 10.48 2.40 -14.79
C TRP A 246 9.93 1.34 -13.84
N GLY A 247 10.67 1.01 -12.77
CA GLY A 247 10.20 0.06 -11.76
C GLY A 247 8.89 0.52 -11.10
N GLN A 248 8.79 1.80 -10.75
CA GLN A 248 7.61 2.42 -10.17
C GLN A 248 6.44 2.41 -11.16
N LEU A 249 6.66 2.71 -12.44
CA LEU A 249 5.63 2.64 -13.47
C LEU A 249 5.06 1.22 -13.60
N LEU A 250 5.91 0.20 -13.68
CA LEU A 250 5.46 -1.20 -13.78
C LEU A 250 4.66 -1.62 -12.54
N LEU A 251 5.08 -1.19 -11.34
CA LEU A 251 4.33 -1.41 -10.11
C LEU A 251 2.99 -0.67 -10.11
N VAL A 252 2.93 0.60 -10.56
CA VAL A 252 1.67 1.33 -10.69
C VAL A 252 0.71 0.61 -11.64
N LEU A 253 1.19 0.20 -12.82
CA LEU A 253 0.40 -0.55 -13.80
C LEU A 253 -0.12 -1.87 -13.20
N HIS A 254 0.75 -2.58 -12.48
CA HIS A 254 0.39 -3.81 -11.77
C HIS A 254 -0.70 -3.58 -10.72
N HIS A 255 -0.54 -2.61 -9.83
CA HIS A 255 -1.51 -2.37 -8.75
C HIS A 255 -2.83 -1.80 -9.29
N VAL A 256 -2.81 -1.00 -10.36
CA VAL A 256 -4.03 -0.57 -11.07
C VAL A 256 -4.74 -1.77 -11.71
N ALA A 257 -3.99 -2.71 -12.29
CA ALA A 257 -4.57 -3.95 -12.82
C ALA A 257 -5.20 -4.81 -11.70
N LEU A 258 -4.59 -4.87 -10.51
CA LEU A 258 -5.20 -5.52 -9.34
C LEU A 258 -6.51 -4.85 -8.90
N LEU A 259 -6.57 -3.51 -8.92
CA LEU A 259 -7.81 -2.79 -8.63
C LEU A 259 -8.90 -3.10 -9.65
N ALA A 260 -8.55 -3.09 -10.94
CA ALA A 260 -9.47 -3.44 -12.00
C ALA A 260 -9.97 -4.89 -11.86
N ALA A 261 -9.07 -5.83 -11.54
CA ALA A 261 -9.44 -7.22 -11.29
C ALA A 261 -10.37 -7.34 -10.07
N GLY A 262 -10.08 -6.64 -8.98
CA GLY A 262 -10.95 -6.59 -7.80
C GLY A 262 -12.34 -6.05 -8.11
N LEU A 263 -12.45 -4.95 -8.87
CA LEU A 263 -13.74 -4.41 -9.34
C LEU A 263 -14.52 -5.44 -10.18
N VAL A 264 -13.85 -6.08 -11.14
CA VAL A 264 -14.48 -7.08 -12.02
C VAL A 264 -14.95 -8.29 -11.23
N ILE A 265 -14.12 -8.84 -10.33
CA ILE A 265 -14.46 -10.00 -9.51
C ILE A 265 -15.61 -9.66 -8.54
N SER A 266 -15.57 -8.49 -7.91
CA SER A 266 -16.67 -8.01 -7.08
C SER A 266 -17.96 -7.87 -7.87
N TRP A 267 -17.91 -7.26 -9.06
CA TRP A 267 -19.07 -7.11 -9.96
C TRP A 267 -19.65 -8.46 -10.37
N VAL A 268 -18.79 -9.40 -10.79
CA VAL A 268 -19.22 -10.76 -11.15
C VAL A 268 -19.81 -11.48 -9.92
N GLY A 269 -19.19 -11.34 -8.76
CA GLY A 269 -19.66 -11.91 -7.49
C GLY A 269 -21.05 -11.44 -7.08
N ILE A 270 -21.49 -10.25 -7.51
CA ILE A 270 -22.82 -9.70 -7.23
C ILE A 270 -23.79 -9.72 -8.42
N THR A 271 -23.44 -10.38 -9.53
CA THR A 271 -24.30 -10.48 -10.70
C THR A 271 -24.46 -11.93 -11.16
N HIS A 272 -23.52 -12.41 -11.97
CA HIS A 272 -23.58 -13.73 -12.60
C HIS A 272 -23.00 -14.85 -11.73
N VAL A 273 -22.18 -14.51 -10.73
CA VAL A 273 -21.48 -15.36 -9.76
C VAL A 273 -20.48 -16.35 -10.37
N LEU A 274 -20.92 -17.17 -11.34
CA LEU A 274 -20.11 -18.18 -12.02
C LEU A 274 -19.84 -17.75 -13.46
N VAL A 275 -18.57 -17.76 -13.87
CA VAL A 275 -18.16 -17.53 -15.26
C VAL A 275 -18.00 -18.84 -16.03
N ARG A 276 -17.74 -18.75 -17.33
CA ARG A 276 -17.63 -19.90 -18.23
C ARG A 276 -16.55 -20.87 -17.78
N GLU A 277 -15.42 -20.34 -17.35
CA GLU A 277 -14.25 -21.08 -16.89
C GLU A 277 -14.58 -21.88 -15.62
N ASP A 278 -15.37 -21.30 -14.70
CA ASP A 278 -15.81 -21.95 -13.47
C ASP A 278 -16.72 -23.15 -13.78
N LEU A 279 -17.68 -22.95 -14.67
CA LEU A 279 -18.63 -23.99 -15.09
C LEU A 279 -17.92 -25.11 -15.86
N SER A 280 -16.93 -24.77 -16.67
CA SER A 280 -16.06 -25.74 -17.35
C SER A 280 -15.27 -26.58 -16.35
N PHE A 281 -14.67 -25.94 -15.33
CA PHE A 281 -13.98 -26.65 -14.26
C PHE A 281 -14.91 -27.57 -13.47
N LEU A 282 -16.10 -27.09 -13.11
CA LEU A 282 -17.09 -27.86 -12.36
C LEU A 282 -17.76 -28.96 -13.20
N GLY A 283 -17.71 -28.88 -14.53
CA GLY A 283 -18.38 -29.83 -15.44
C GLY A 283 -19.90 -29.78 -15.32
N THR A 284 -20.48 -28.61 -15.06
CA THR A 284 -21.92 -28.43 -14.83
C THR A 284 -22.40 -27.04 -15.32
N THR A 285 -23.68 -26.74 -15.17
CA THR A 285 -24.25 -25.42 -15.47
C THR A 285 -24.75 -24.72 -14.20
N ALA A 286 -24.86 -23.39 -14.25
CA ALA A 286 -25.41 -22.61 -13.15
C ALA A 286 -26.86 -23.00 -12.85
N GLU A 287 -27.65 -23.32 -13.88
CA GLU A 287 -29.03 -23.80 -13.75
C GLU A 287 -29.08 -25.15 -13.04
N ALA A 288 -28.19 -26.09 -13.38
CA ALA A 288 -28.13 -27.40 -12.73
C ALA A 288 -27.75 -27.28 -11.25
N LEU A 289 -26.79 -26.40 -10.91
CA LEU A 289 -26.42 -26.14 -9.51
C LEU A 289 -27.57 -25.50 -8.72
N ARG A 290 -28.28 -24.53 -9.31
CA ARG A 290 -29.46 -23.90 -8.68
C ARG A 290 -30.61 -24.87 -8.50
N ALA A 291 -30.84 -25.75 -9.47
CA ALA A 291 -31.87 -26.79 -9.40
C ALA A 291 -31.55 -27.83 -8.32
N ALA A 292 -30.26 -28.17 -8.15
CA ALA A 292 -29.82 -29.07 -7.09
C ALA A 292 -29.95 -28.43 -5.70
N ASN A 293 -29.55 -27.16 -5.54
CA ASN A 293 -29.77 -26.40 -4.32
C ASN A 293 -29.78 -24.89 -4.59
N PRO A 294 -30.90 -24.17 -4.33
CA PRO A 294 -31.00 -22.74 -4.62
C PRO A 294 -30.09 -21.87 -3.75
N ARG A 295 -29.58 -22.38 -2.62
CA ARG A 295 -28.71 -21.65 -1.68
C ARG A 295 -27.22 -21.83 -1.95
N LEU A 296 -26.84 -22.73 -2.86
CA LEU A 296 -25.43 -22.97 -3.17
C LEU A 296 -24.77 -21.79 -3.88
N VAL A 297 -25.46 -21.21 -4.87
CA VAL A 297 -24.93 -20.05 -5.62
C VAL A 297 -24.75 -18.82 -4.71
N PRO A 298 -25.70 -18.46 -3.82
CA PRO A 298 -25.47 -17.43 -2.81
C PRO A 298 -24.24 -17.65 -1.92
N LEU A 299 -23.97 -18.90 -1.50
CA LEU A 299 -22.78 -19.22 -0.72
C LEU A 299 -21.48 -18.96 -1.50
N ILE A 300 -21.44 -19.34 -2.78
CA ILE A 300 -20.28 -19.08 -3.67
C ILE A 300 -20.13 -17.57 -3.95
N ALA A 301 -21.25 -16.86 -4.12
CA ALA A 301 -21.27 -15.42 -4.36
C ALA A 301 -20.58 -14.63 -3.25
N HIS A 302 -20.81 -15.03 -1.99
CA HIS A 302 -20.14 -14.44 -0.82
C HIS A 302 -18.61 -14.55 -0.92
N ASP A 303 -18.08 -15.74 -1.20
CA ASP A 303 -16.64 -16.00 -1.26
C ASP A 303 -15.99 -15.15 -2.37
N ARG A 304 -16.64 -15.08 -3.53
CA ARG A 304 -16.14 -14.32 -4.69
C ARG A 304 -16.22 -12.80 -4.49
N ALA A 305 -17.33 -12.29 -3.95
CA ALA A 305 -17.47 -10.87 -3.63
C ALA A 305 -16.44 -10.44 -2.59
N THR A 306 -16.18 -11.28 -1.58
CA THR A 306 -15.16 -11.05 -0.54
C THR A 306 -13.76 -11.07 -1.14
N LEU A 307 -13.44 -12.01 -2.04
CA LEU A 307 -12.17 -12.04 -2.77
C LEU A 307 -11.95 -10.75 -3.59
N GLY A 308 -12.95 -10.32 -4.36
CA GLY A 308 -12.88 -9.08 -5.14
C GLY A 308 -12.66 -7.84 -4.26
N GLY A 309 -13.39 -7.76 -3.13
CA GLY A 309 -13.24 -6.70 -2.15
C GLY A 309 -11.86 -6.65 -1.49
N MET A 310 -11.30 -7.82 -1.19
CA MET A 310 -9.96 -7.94 -0.64
C MET A 310 -8.88 -7.59 -1.68
N LEU A 311 -9.07 -7.92 -2.95
CA LEU A 311 -8.17 -7.49 -4.03
C LEU A 311 -8.20 -5.98 -4.24
N LEU A 312 -9.37 -5.33 -4.12
CA LEU A 312 -9.49 -3.87 -4.12
C LEU A 312 -8.71 -3.23 -2.98
N SER A 313 -8.94 -3.71 -1.75
CA SER A 313 -8.22 -3.27 -0.55
C SER A 313 -6.71 -3.42 -0.73
N SER A 314 -6.25 -4.64 -1.05
CA SER A 314 -4.84 -4.94 -1.30
C SER A 314 -4.25 -4.06 -2.41
N GLY A 315 -4.94 -3.91 -3.55
CA GLY A 315 -4.51 -3.03 -4.64
C GLY A 315 -4.26 -1.60 -4.17
N LEU A 316 -5.11 -1.04 -3.30
CA LEU A 316 -4.89 0.29 -2.69
C LEU A 316 -3.73 0.29 -1.69
N ALA A 317 -3.60 -0.78 -0.89
CA ALA A 317 -2.50 -0.96 0.07
C ALA A 317 -1.13 -0.94 -0.61
N PHE A 318 -1.02 -1.44 -1.84
CA PHE A 318 0.21 -1.41 -2.63
C PHE A 318 0.34 -0.15 -3.52
N LEU A 319 -0.74 0.29 -4.16
CA LEU A 319 -0.72 1.42 -5.10
C LEU A 319 -0.33 2.72 -4.40
N LEU A 320 -0.94 3.03 -3.26
CA LEU A 320 -0.73 4.32 -2.60
C LEU A 320 0.71 4.50 -2.09
N PRO A 321 1.36 3.50 -1.44
CA PRO A 321 2.79 3.56 -1.15
C PRO A 321 3.67 3.62 -2.41
N THR A 322 3.25 3.00 -3.52
CA THR A 322 3.98 3.12 -4.79
C THR A 322 3.95 4.55 -5.32
N LEU A 323 2.82 5.26 -5.20
CA LEU A 323 2.68 6.64 -5.66
C LEU A 323 3.38 7.65 -4.73
N TRP A 324 3.36 7.44 -3.42
CA TRP A 324 3.78 8.46 -2.43
C TRP A 324 5.04 8.11 -1.64
N GLY A 325 5.39 6.83 -1.57
CA GLY A 325 6.42 6.28 -0.69
C GLY A 325 7.76 5.95 -1.38
N PHE A 326 7.83 6.00 -2.71
CA PHE A 326 9.05 5.72 -3.48
C PHE A 326 10.14 6.78 -3.20
N ARG A 327 11.06 6.44 -2.29
CA ARG A 327 12.15 7.32 -1.81
C ARG A 327 13.43 6.52 -1.64
N ARG A 328 14.58 7.16 -1.85
CA ARG A 328 15.89 6.55 -1.61
C ARG A 328 16.00 6.07 -0.16
N GLY A 329 16.50 4.86 0.04
CA GLY A 329 16.68 4.26 1.36
C GLY A 329 15.41 3.69 2.01
N ALA A 330 14.25 3.74 1.34
CA ALA A 330 13.02 3.08 1.80
C ALA A 330 13.04 1.55 1.58
N SER A 331 14.11 0.88 2.03
CA SER A 331 14.31 -0.56 1.84
C SER A 331 13.21 -1.40 2.50
N TRP A 332 12.67 -0.92 3.62
CA TRP A 332 11.53 -1.54 4.31
C TRP A 332 10.30 -1.66 3.40
N LEU A 333 10.06 -0.68 2.53
CA LEU A 333 8.92 -0.68 1.61
C LEU A 333 9.13 -1.73 0.51
N TRP A 334 10.37 -1.82 -0.01
CA TRP A 334 10.73 -2.84 -1.01
C TRP A 334 10.55 -4.26 -0.47
N TRP A 335 11.01 -4.53 0.76
CA TRP A 335 10.83 -5.82 1.42
C TRP A 335 9.36 -6.12 1.74
N ALA A 336 8.60 -5.12 2.20
CA ALA A 336 7.16 -5.28 2.44
C ALA A 336 6.43 -5.65 1.15
N PHE A 337 6.76 -5.00 0.03
CA PHE A 337 6.22 -5.37 -1.27
C PHE A 337 6.63 -6.79 -1.64
N LEU A 338 7.92 -7.14 -1.59
CA LEU A 338 8.37 -8.47 -1.97
C LEU A 338 7.67 -9.57 -1.16
N ILE A 339 7.66 -9.47 0.17
CA ILE A 339 7.07 -10.48 1.06
C ILE A 339 5.55 -10.53 0.85
N GLY A 340 4.89 -9.38 0.82
CA GLY A 340 3.45 -9.30 0.64
C GLY A 340 3.04 -9.86 -0.73
N GLY A 341 3.64 -9.36 -1.80
CA GLY A 341 3.32 -9.76 -3.17
C GLY A 341 3.61 -11.23 -3.43
N LEU A 342 4.77 -11.74 -3.01
CA LEU A 342 5.10 -13.16 -3.18
C LEU A 342 4.16 -14.07 -2.40
N SER A 343 3.76 -13.71 -1.17
CA SER A 343 2.79 -14.53 -0.41
C SER A 343 1.42 -14.61 -1.09
N ALA A 344 0.90 -13.50 -1.63
CA ALA A 344 -0.35 -13.50 -2.40
C ALA A 344 -0.25 -14.35 -3.67
N TYR A 345 0.82 -14.18 -4.46
CA TYR A 345 1.02 -14.96 -5.69
C TYR A 345 1.26 -16.45 -5.42
N ALA A 346 2.00 -16.79 -4.36
CA ALA A 346 2.22 -18.17 -3.98
C ALA A 346 0.92 -18.86 -3.58
N ALA A 347 0.06 -18.18 -2.81
CA ALA A 347 -1.26 -18.72 -2.44
C ALA A 347 -2.16 -18.86 -3.67
N ALA A 348 -2.26 -17.81 -4.50
CA ALA A 348 -3.09 -17.81 -5.70
C ALA A 348 -2.64 -18.89 -6.69
N ILE A 349 -1.41 -18.84 -7.18
CA ILE A 349 -0.93 -19.80 -8.18
C ILE A 349 -0.85 -21.21 -7.58
N GLY A 350 -0.36 -21.34 -6.35
CA GLY A 350 -0.20 -22.64 -5.69
C GLY A 350 -1.51 -23.40 -5.54
N VAL A 351 -2.58 -22.75 -5.09
CA VAL A 351 -3.86 -23.45 -4.91
C VAL A 351 -4.47 -23.89 -6.23
N HIS A 352 -4.34 -23.10 -7.29
CA HIS A 352 -4.86 -23.46 -8.61
C HIS A 352 -4.15 -24.70 -9.18
N LEU A 353 -2.84 -24.83 -8.95
CA LEU A 353 -2.09 -26.02 -9.32
C LEU A 353 -2.51 -27.24 -8.50
N VAL A 354 -2.73 -27.08 -7.19
CA VAL A 354 -3.13 -28.18 -6.29
C VAL A 354 -4.55 -28.67 -6.60
N VAL A 355 -5.48 -27.76 -6.85
CA VAL A 355 -6.90 -28.07 -7.15
C VAL A 355 -7.09 -28.53 -8.60
N GLY A 356 -6.13 -28.24 -9.48
CA GLY A 356 -6.20 -28.56 -10.91
C GLY A 356 -7.01 -27.54 -11.73
N TYR A 357 -7.37 -26.39 -11.16
CA TYR A 357 -8.03 -25.30 -11.88
C TYR A 357 -7.00 -24.50 -12.69
N THR A 358 -6.56 -25.09 -13.81
CA THR A 358 -5.39 -24.66 -14.58
C THR A 358 -5.73 -24.07 -15.95
N ASP A 359 -6.92 -23.50 -16.09
CA ASP A 359 -7.31 -22.83 -17.32
C ASP A 359 -6.34 -21.68 -17.67
N GLY A 360 -5.91 -21.63 -18.94
CA GLY A 360 -4.91 -20.69 -19.39
C GLY A 360 -5.39 -19.23 -19.35
N HIS A 361 -6.65 -18.97 -19.67
CA HIS A 361 -7.21 -17.61 -19.62
C HIS A 361 -7.38 -17.14 -18.18
N HIS A 362 -7.75 -18.05 -17.29
CA HIS A 362 -7.89 -17.79 -15.87
C HIS A 362 -6.54 -17.51 -15.17
N LEU A 363 -5.49 -18.27 -15.48
CA LEU A 363 -4.18 -18.13 -14.83
C LEU A 363 -3.24 -17.10 -15.47
N LEU A 364 -3.44 -16.75 -16.75
CA LEU A 364 -2.56 -15.81 -17.46
C LEU A 364 -2.43 -14.44 -16.75
N PRO A 365 -3.50 -13.81 -16.24
CA PRO A 365 -3.39 -12.57 -15.48
C PRO A 365 -2.51 -12.71 -14.22
N ALA A 366 -2.56 -13.85 -13.54
CA ALA A 366 -1.75 -14.10 -12.35
C ALA A 366 -0.26 -14.21 -12.69
N PHE A 367 0.11 -15.01 -13.68
CA PHE A 367 1.52 -15.14 -14.10
C PHE A 367 2.07 -13.85 -14.72
N GLY A 368 1.29 -13.20 -15.58
CA GLY A 368 1.66 -11.91 -16.17
C GLY A 368 1.84 -10.83 -15.10
N GLY A 369 0.92 -10.77 -14.14
CA GLY A 369 1.02 -9.87 -12.99
C GLY A 369 2.27 -10.14 -12.13
N LEU A 370 2.59 -11.41 -11.84
CA LEU A 370 3.80 -11.77 -11.09
C LEU A 370 5.07 -11.33 -11.83
N GLY A 371 5.15 -11.54 -13.14
CA GLY A 371 6.28 -11.11 -13.95
C GLY A 371 6.46 -9.58 -13.93
N LEU A 372 5.37 -8.84 -14.13
CA LEU A 372 5.36 -7.37 -14.08
C LEU A 372 5.79 -6.85 -12.70
N PHE A 373 5.28 -7.47 -11.64
CA PHE A 373 5.59 -7.15 -10.25
C PHE A 373 7.07 -7.37 -9.91
N LEU A 374 7.62 -8.54 -10.26
CA LEU A 374 9.02 -8.87 -9.99
C LEU A 374 9.99 -8.00 -10.79
N LEU A 375 9.67 -7.69 -12.04
CA LEU A 375 10.46 -6.75 -12.84
C LEU A 375 10.43 -5.34 -12.24
N GLY A 376 9.24 -4.87 -11.82
CA GLY A 376 9.07 -3.58 -11.13
C GLY A 376 9.88 -3.48 -9.85
N LEU A 377 9.89 -4.54 -9.02
CA LEU A 377 10.74 -4.65 -7.84
C LEU A 377 12.23 -4.69 -8.19
N GLY A 378 12.61 -5.47 -9.21
CA GLY A 378 14.00 -5.57 -9.65
C GLY A 378 14.59 -4.22 -10.07
N LEU A 379 13.84 -3.45 -10.87
CA LEU A 379 14.25 -2.13 -11.35
C LEU A 379 14.26 -1.06 -10.25
N SER A 380 13.42 -1.19 -9.23
CA SER A 380 13.35 -0.24 -8.11
C SER A 380 14.35 -0.51 -6.98
N ARG A 381 14.88 -1.74 -6.89
CA ARG A 381 15.81 -2.16 -5.82
C ARG A 381 17.03 -1.25 -5.65
N PRO A 382 17.77 -0.85 -6.70
CA PRO A 382 18.97 -0.03 -6.52
C PRO A 382 18.68 1.33 -5.87
N HIS A 383 17.49 1.89 -6.13
CA HIS A 383 17.09 3.18 -5.55
C HIS A 383 16.53 3.02 -4.13
N LEU A 384 15.60 2.09 -3.91
CA LEU A 384 14.94 1.92 -2.61
C LEU A 384 15.86 1.29 -1.56
N CYS A 385 16.72 0.35 -1.96
CA CYS A 385 17.65 -0.35 -1.07
C CYS A 385 19.08 0.21 -1.15
N GLY A 386 19.35 1.17 -2.02
CA GLY A 386 20.64 1.84 -2.10
C GLY A 386 20.91 2.68 -0.86
N ALA A 387 22.13 2.63 -0.33
CA ALA A 387 22.57 3.56 0.71
C ALA A 387 22.45 5.00 0.21
N ALA A 388 22.02 5.92 1.06
CA ALA A 388 22.34 7.33 0.84
C ALA A 388 23.87 7.41 0.77
N ALA A 389 24.41 7.91 -0.34
CA ALA A 389 25.84 8.20 -0.36
C ALA A 389 26.07 9.18 0.81
N ALA A 390 26.86 8.76 1.80
CA ALA A 390 27.40 9.71 2.75
C ALA A 390 28.06 10.79 1.89
N THR A 391 27.60 12.02 2.01
CA THR A 391 28.19 13.18 1.36
C THR A 391 29.63 13.32 1.87
N GLY A 392 30.54 12.56 1.26
CA GLY A 392 31.98 12.58 1.45
C GLY A 392 32.68 13.50 0.45
N GLU A 393 31.92 14.27 -0.34
CA GLU A 393 32.44 15.45 -1.02
C GLU A 393 31.78 16.68 -0.41
N ALA A 394 32.58 17.39 0.37
CA ALA A 394 32.32 18.75 0.80
C ALA A 394 32.15 19.66 -0.43
N ALA A 395 30.95 19.70 -1.01
CA ALA A 395 30.49 20.88 -1.71
C ALA A 395 30.08 21.87 -0.62
N GLY A 396 30.98 22.83 -0.35
CA GLY A 396 30.97 23.71 0.80
C GLY A 396 29.58 24.11 1.29
N ALA A 397 29.21 23.60 2.47
CA ALA A 397 28.16 24.21 3.26
C ALA A 397 28.58 25.67 3.50
N PRO A 398 27.79 26.68 3.09
CA PRO A 398 28.00 28.01 3.60
C PRO A 398 27.69 27.91 5.10
N GLY A 399 28.73 27.99 5.92
CA GLY A 399 28.57 28.04 7.37
C GLY A 399 27.56 29.13 7.76
N PRO A 400 26.85 28.98 8.88
CA PRO A 400 25.92 30.01 9.35
C PRO A 400 26.70 31.31 9.49
N ARG A 401 26.41 32.30 8.63
CA ARG A 401 26.99 33.63 8.82
C ARG A 401 26.28 34.29 10.00
N PRO A 402 27.02 34.92 10.92
CA PRO A 402 26.42 35.69 11.99
C PRO A 402 25.64 36.84 11.36
N LEU A 403 24.41 37.03 11.82
CA LEU A 403 23.69 38.29 11.68
C LEU A 403 24.49 39.34 12.46
N THR A 404 25.49 39.92 11.81
CA THR A 404 26.10 41.16 12.28
C THR A 404 25.14 42.26 11.89
N GLY A 405 24.50 42.84 12.91
CA GLY A 405 23.76 44.07 12.77
C GLY A 405 24.73 45.22 12.55
N GLU A 406 24.50 45.95 11.47
CA GLU A 406 24.64 47.39 11.41
C GLU A 406 23.32 47.97 10.89
#